data_AF-A0A2U2SA01-F1
#
_entry.id   AF-A0A2U2SA01-F1
#
_cell.length_a   1.000
_cell.length_b   1.000
_cell.length_c   1.000
_cell.angle_alpha   90.00
_cell.angle_beta   90.00
_cell.angle_gamma   90.00
#
_symmetry.space_group_name_H-M   'P 1'
#
loop_
_entity.id
_entity.type
_entity.pdbx_description
1 polymer ?
#
loop_
_entity_poly.entity_id
_entity_poly.type
_entity_poly.pdbx_seq_one_letter_code
_entity_poly.pdbx_strand_id
1 'polypeptide(L)'
;MIDPLLGTYDNLLEELRLVGYEDGVSLFTFPYDWRQPLETTGSELGTALDGFLAQAAARPYVRTDKVDIIAHSMGGLVSRAYIQGNGYRNNARRLITLGTPHLGAPSTYLMAEGLEFQGIEGPILRMVAQSQAKKSGYCTWVYPPPWSDGVPVCIVTNSDFYRYVQQQIPTVRQLFPDRRYLSSNPGGYLISVANPTQIYPYGVQVNGFLEGLNGNVGILVSRLGVQGIIPVVGNGKRTDSYYRVIPPLTNQAPLWANGKVPQNSENVQFREQASGDGTVPSASANLGLVDSRISSLFVTRADDGQQDVEHRHLPTQLQLSTIERLIGLRPPFDAGFSDPLVRNPILIRNLSPVEMQVIDPLGRRAGVDFDTRSELTEIPTAAFWRSDVPGEPDFLFIREPLPGTYTIRLLGIAEGQYTVGMESLSEQGSVTVGEFSGQSMPGARYEHQIHYDPAALPALPLTITWLPPLREDETLSIQFNRTLPIKFSLRDAAGHFVADENVLVWIVDMAAPGTAVARFTTQGSNRGRSDAVRIDSEAAMYIVNLRLRDYGLQAGKTYLVGVTAFGQHIGSAVFAVRP
;
A
#
# COMPACT_ATOMS: atom_id res chain seq x y z
N MET A 1 14.41 -3.73 12.62
CA MET A 1 13.46 -4.68 11.98
C MET A 1 13.41 -4.35 10.49
N ILE A 2 13.54 -5.33 9.59
CA ILE A 2 13.67 -5.08 8.13
C ILE A 2 12.32 -4.81 7.46
N ASP A 3 11.24 -5.40 7.98
CA ASP A 3 9.87 -5.17 7.53
C ASP A 3 8.90 -5.33 8.73
N PRO A 4 8.66 -4.25 9.48
CA PRO A 4 7.77 -4.30 10.63
C PRO A 4 6.29 -4.44 10.25
N LEU A 5 5.91 -4.05 9.04
CA LEU A 5 4.51 -4.01 8.61
C LEU A 5 4.06 -5.39 8.13
N LEU A 6 4.80 -6.03 7.24
CA LEU A 6 4.30 -7.22 6.54
C LEU A 6 5.03 -8.50 6.94
N GLY A 7 6.10 -8.41 7.72
CA GLY A 7 6.86 -9.57 8.19
C GLY A 7 7.40 -10.43 7.05
N THR A 8 7.57 -9.88 5.85
CA THR A 8 7.90 -10.61 4.61
C THR A 8 9.14 -11.50 4.74
N TYR A 9 10.08 -11.12 5.61
CA TYR A 9 11.38 -11.78 5.79
C TYR A 9 11.45 -12.67 7.02
N ASP A 10 10.44 -12.68 7.88
CA ASP A 10 10.57 -13.22 9.23
C ASP A 10 10.87 -14.71 9.23
N ASN A 11 10.18 -15.47 8.40
CA ASN A 11 10.36 -16.92 8.33
C ASN A 11 11.72 -17.28 7.70
N LEU A 12 12.17 -16.53 6.69
CA LEU A 12 13.53 -16.71 6.14
C LEU A 12 14.59 -16.44 7.20
N LEU A 13 14.43 -15.39 8.00
CA LEU A 13 15.35 -15.07 9.08
C LEU A 13 15.32 -16.14 10.18
N GLU A 14 14.13 -16.65 10.52
CA GLU A 14 13.97 -17.75 11.46
C GLU A 14 14.64 -19.03 10.97
N GLU A 15 14.43 -19.43 9.72
CA GLU A 15 15.06 -20.61 9.14
C GLU A 15 16.58 -20.46 9.06
N LEU A 16 17.10 -19.28 8.73
CA LEU A 16 18.53 -18.99 8.80
C LEU A 16 19.09 -19.18 10.22
N ARG A 17 18.35 -18.76 11.26
CA ARG A 17 18.74 -19.00 12.66
C ARG A 17 18.72 -20.48 13.01
N LEU A 18 17.71 -21.23 12.56
CA LEU A 18 17.59 -22.67 12.80
C LEU A 18 18.76 -23.45 12.19
N VAL A 19 19.28 -23.03 11.03
CA VAL A 19 20.47 -23.65 10.41
C VAL A 19 21.80 -23.12 10.95
N GLY A 20 21.76 -22.29 12.01
CA GLY A 20 22.94 -21.89 12.79
C GLY A 20 23.51 -20.50 12.48
N TYR A 21 22.81 -19.66 11.71
CA TYR A 21 23.19 -18.25 11.62
C TYR A 21 22.80 -17.48 12.89
N GLU A 22 23.61 -16.47 13.25
CA GLU A 22 23.47 -15.71 14.48
C GLU A 22 23.28 -14.22 14.16
N ASP A 23 22.23 -13.60 14.70
CA ASP A 23 21.94 -12.18 14.52
C ASP A 23 23.11 -11.31 15.02
N GLY A 24 23.55 -10.37 14.18
CA GLY A 24 24.67 -9.49 14.51
C GLY A 24 26.03 -10.17 14.58
N VAL A 25 26.14 -11.43 14.13
CA VAL A 25 27.39 -12.19 14.10
C VAL A 25 27.64 -12.74 12.69
N SER A 26 26.71 -13.52 12.16
CA SER A 26 26.78 -14.11 10.82
C SER A 26 25.53 -13.81 9.98
N LEU A 27 24.46 -13.32 10.61
CA LEU A 27 23.24 -12.82 9.99
C LEU A 27 23.07 -11.33 10.27
N PHE A 28 22.93 -10.55 9.20
CA PHE A 28 22.74 -9.11 9.28
C PHE A 28 21.57 -8.72 8.38
N THR A 29 20.78 -7.75 8.84
CA THR A 29 19.71 -7.13 8.06
C THR A 29 20.12 -5.73 7.63
N PHE A 30 19.68 -5.31 6.45
CA PHE A 30 19.95 -3.97 5.92
C PHE A 30 18.62 -3.29 5.54
N PRO A 31 17.86 -2.77 6.51
CA PRO A 31 16.76 -1.86 6.21
C PRO A 31 17.32 -0.55 5.64
N TYR A 32 16.62 0.06 4.69
CA TYR A 32 17.05 1.29 4.03
C TYR A 32 15.87 2.20 3.68
N ASP A 33 16.14 3.49 3.42
CA ASP A 33 15.13 4.41 2.89
C ASP A 33 14.84 4.05 1.43
N TRP A 34 13.71 3.41 1.19
CA TRP A 34 13.30 2.96 -0.14
C TRP A 34 12.95 4.10 -1.10
N ARG A 35 12.89 5.35 -0.63
CA ARG A 35 12.57 6.51 -1.45
C ARG A 35 13.80 7.06 -2.17
N GLN A 36 14.98 6.92 -1.58
CA GLN A 36 16.21 7.54 -2.07
C GLN A 36 16.76 6.85 -3.33
N PRO A 37 17.55 7.54 -4.17
CA PRO A 37 18.12 6.93 -5.38
C PRO A 37 18.87 5.62 -5.10
N LEU A 38 18.64 4.59 -5.92
CA LEU A 38 19.18 3.24 -5.71
C LEU A 38 20.72 3.19 -5.67
N GLU A 39 21.39 4.11 -6.35
CA GLU A 39 22.85 4.26 -6.30
C GLU A 39 23.34 4.73 -4.92
N THR A 40 22.58 5.62 -4.27
CA THR A 40 22.86 6.11 -2.92
C THR A 40 22.73 4.95 -1.94
N THR A 41 21.60 4.23 -1.99
CA THR A 41 21.38 3.03 -1.17
C THR A 41 22.44 1.96 -1.45
N GLY A 42 22.88 1.79 -2.69
CA GLY A 42 23.96 0.87 -3.04
C GLY A 42 25.29 1.26 -2.36
N SER A 43 25.62 2.55 -2.32
CA SER A 43 26.80 3.03 -1.60
C SER A 43 26.70 2.82 -0.08
N GLU A 44 25.52 3.04 0.48
CA GLU A 44 25.24 2.77 1.90
C GLU A 44 25.35 1.28 2.23
N LEU A 45 24.82 0.41 1.37
CA LEU A 45 24.99 -1.04 1.49
C LEU A 45 26.48 -1.39 1.56
N GLY A 46 27.30 -0.84 0.65
CA GLY A 46 28.75 -1.06 0.68
C GLY A 46 29.41 -0.68 2.01
N THR A 47 28.98 0.44 2.60
CA THR A 47 29.47 0.90 3.92
C THR A 47 28.97 0.00 5.05
N ALA A 48 27.71 -0.42 4.99
CA ALA A 48 27.12 -1.33 5.98
C ALA A 48 27.81 -2.70 5.97
N LEU A 49 28.13 -3.25 4.78
CA LEU A 49 28.84 -4.51 4.66
C LEU A 49 30.21 -4.49 5.36
N ASP A 50 30.96 -3.39 5.27
CA ASP A 50 32.22 -3.26 5.99
C ASP A 50 32.02 -3.26 7.50
N GLY A 51 30.97 -2.60 7.98
CA GLY A 51 30.56 -2.65 9.39
C GLY A 51 30.20 -4.06 9.84
N PHE A 52 29.41 -4.78 9.03
CA PHE A 52 29.02 -6.17 9.31
C PHE A 52 30.22 -7.11 9.35
N LEU A 53 31.14 -6.99 8.40
CA LEU A 53 32.36 -7.79 8.36
C LEU A 53 33.27 -7.48 9.56
N ALA A 54 33.40 -6.22 9.95
CA ALA A 54 34.16 -5.82 11.14
C ALA A 54 33.54 -6.38 12.43
N GLN A 55 32.21 -6.36 12.55
CA GLN A 55 31.50 -6.94 13.68
C GLN A 55 31.64 -8.48 13.71
N ALA A 56 31.49 -9.14 12.56
CA ALA A 56 31.66 -10.57 12.41
C ALA A 56 33.09 -11.03 12.74
N ALA A 57 34.11 -10.20 12.49
CA ALA A 57 35.51 -10.53 12.75
C ALA A 57 35.82 -10.77 14.24
N ALA A 58 34.92 -10.34 15.15
CA ALA A 58 34.98 -10.69 16.57
C ALA A 58 34.67 -12.18 16.86
N ARG A 59 34.32 -12.97 15.84
CA ARG A 59 33.94 -14.39 15.94
C ARG A 59 34.81 -15.23 15.00
N PRO A 60 35.82 -15.96 15.52
CA PRO A 60 36.83 -16.61 14.67
C PRO A 60 36.30 -17.78 13.83
N TYR A 61 35.10 -18.28 14.14
CA TYR A 61 34.42 -19.32 13.36
C TYR A 61 33.61 -18.75 12.19
N VAL A 62 33.46 -17.43 12.09
CA VAL A 62 32.79 -16.76 10.97
C VAL A 62 33.85 -16.34 9.95
N ARG A 63 33.61 -16.67 8.69
CA ARG A 63 34.45 -16.24 7.57
C ARG A 63 34.08 -14.80 7.20
N THR A 64 35.06 -13.89 7.20
CA THR A 64 34.84 -12.44 7.05
C THR A 64 35.57 -11.80 5.87
N ASP A 65 35.92 -12.56 4.83
CA ASP A 65 36.49 -12.00 3.61
C ASP A 65 35.41 -11.42 2.68
N LYS A 66 34.24 -12.05 2.61
CA LYS A 66 33.12 -11.69 1.74
C LYS A 66 31.78 -12.09 2.34
N VAL A 67 30.72 -11.41 1.91
CA VAL A 67 29.33 -11.73 2.28
C VAL A 67 28.57 -12.41 1.14
N ASP A 68 27.53 -13.17 1.48
CA ASP A 68 26.46 -13.52 0.57
C ASP A 68 25.27 -12.58 0.79
N ILE A 69 24.69 -12.10 -0.30
CA ILE A 69 23.57 -11.16 -0.25
C ILE A 69 22.33 -11.87 -0.75
N ILE A 70 21.31 -11.95 0.11
CA ILE A 70 19.94 -12.33 -0.27
C ILE A 70 19.14 -11.05 -0.39
N ALA A 71 18.56 -10.81 -1.55
CA ALA A 71 17.86 -9.57 -1.83
C ALA A 71 16.53 -9.84 -2.52
N HIS A 72 15.48 -9.17 -2.04
CA HIS A 72 14.13 -9.32 -2.57
C HIS A 72 13.70 -8.06 -3.32
N SER A 73 12.97 -8.23 -4.42
CA SER A 73 12.37 -7.15 -5.21
C SER A 73 13.42 -6.07 -5.56
N MET A 74 13.15 -4.81 -5.23
CA MET A 74 14.05 -3.67 -5.42
C MET A 74 15.41 -3.82 -4.72
N GLY A 75 15.51 -4.58 -3.63
CA GLY A 75 16.77 -4.85 -2.93
C GLY A 75 17.82 -5.52 -3.82
N GLY A 76 17.41 -6.30 -4.82
CA GLY A 76 18.33 -6.87 -5.79
C GLY A 76 18.94 -5.82 -6.72
N LEU A 77 18.20 -4.74 -7.01
CA LEU A 77 18.73 -3.60 -7.76
C LEU A 77 19.69 -2.75 -6.90
N VAL A 78 19.40 -2.57 -5.62
CA VAL A 78 20.34 -1.95 -4.65
C VAL A 78 21.66 -2.72 -4.62
N SER A 79 21.57 -4.04 -4.47
CA SER A 79 22.73 -4.93 -4.47
C SER A 79 23.53 -4.84 -5.78
N ARG A 80 22.84 -4.83 -6.92
CA ARG A 80 23.47 -4.65 -8.23
C ARG A 80 24.10 -3.27 -8.40
N ALA A 81 23.47 -2.20 -7.90
CA ALA A 81 24.00 -0.85 -7.95
C ALA A 81 25.32 -0.75 -7.16
N TYR A 82 25.38 -1.39 -5.99
CA TYR A 82 26.61 -1.52 -5.23
C TYR A 82 27.67 -2.35 -5.96
N ILE A 83 27.35 -3.60 -6.31
CA ILE A 83 28.32 -4.57 -6.82
C ILE A 83 28.82 -4.18 -8.21
N GLN A 84 28.08 -3.43 -9.01
CA GLN A 84 28.54 -2.95 -10.33
C GLN A 84 29.10 -1.53 -10.28
N GLY A 85 28.85 -0.79 -9.19
CA GLY A 85 29.31 0.59 -9.02
C GLY A 85 30.82 0.71 -8.80
N ASN A 86 31.34 1.94 -8.96
CA ASN A 86 32.77 2.23 -8.76
C ASN A 86 33.22 2.08 -7.29
N GLY A 87 32.28 2.19 -6.34
CA GLY A 87 32.55 2.04 -4.90
C GLY A 87 32.61 0.59 -4.40
N TYR A 88 32.53 -0.40 -5.28
CA TYR A 88 32.57 -1.81 -4.88
C TYR A 88 33.90 -2.20 -4.23
N ARG A 89 33.85 -2.75 -3.02
CA ARG A 89 35.02 -3.03 -2.18
C ARG A 89 35.51 -4.49 -2.26
N ASN A 90 35.06 -5.25 -3.27
CA ASN A 90 35.36 -6.69 -3.40
C ASN A 90 34.91 -7.54 -2.20
N ASN A 91 33.90 -7.08 -1.46
CA ASN A 91 33.42 -7.71 -0.22
C ASN A 91 32.15 -8.56 -0.43
N ALA A 92 31.70 -8.80 -1.67
CA ALA A 92 30.60 -9.70 -1.98
C ALA A 92 31.08 -10.99 -2.69
N ARG A 93 30.52 -12.13 -2.27
CA ARG A 93 30.77 -13.47 -2.83
C ARG A 93 29.66 -13.91 -3.76
N ARG A 94 28.41 -13.74 -3.32
CA ARG A 94 27.21 -14.19 -4.03
C ARG A 94 26.09 -13.17 -3.90
N LEU A 95 25.27 -13.09 -4.93
CA LEU A 95 24.00 -12.38 -4.95
C LEU A 95 22.87 -13.33 -5.34
N ILE A 96 21.94 -13.55 -4.41
CA ILE A 96 20.68 -14.25 -4.65
C ILE A 96 19.59 -13.20 -4.73
N THR A 97 18.93 -13.07 -5.88
CA THR A 97 17.80 -12.14 -6.04
C THR A 97 16.47 -12.89 -6.08
N LEU A 98 15.47 -12.41 -5.35
CA LEU A 98 14.13 -12.98 -5.31
C LEU A 98 13.16 -12.00 -5.97
N GLY A 99 12.65 -12.31 -7.16
CA GLY A 99 11.65 -11.49 -7.86
C GLY A 99 12.14 -10.11 -8.28
N THR A 100 13.46 -9.89 -8.39
CA THR A 100 13.99 -8.56 -8.70
C THR A 100 13.61 -8.11 -10.11
N PRO A 101 13.03 -6.90 -10.29
CA PRO A 101 12.65 -6.40 -11.61
C PRO A 101 13.87 -5.90 -12.40
N HIS A 102 14.67 -6.83 -12.95
CA HIS A 102 15.91 -6.51 -13.65
C HIS A 102 15.70 -5.66 -14.92
N LEU A 103 14.52 -5.76 -15.56
CA LEU A 103 14.11 -4.91 -16.68
C LEU A 103 13.03 -3.89 -16.28
N GLY A 104 12.73 -3.71 -15.00
CA GLY A 104 11.71 -2.81 -14.46
C GLY A 104 10.31 -3.44 -14.34
N ALA A 105 9.38 -2.78 -13.66
CA ALA A 105 8.03 -3.29 -13.40
C ALA A 105 6.99 -2.35 -14.01
N PRO A 106 6.11 -2.82 -14.93
CA PRO A 106 5.08 -1.97 -15.54
C PRO A 106 4.22 -1.25 -14.51
N SER A 107 3.84 -1.93 -13.43
CA SER A 107 3.02 -1.40 -12.32
C SER A 107 3.52 -0.07 -11.74
N THR A 108 4.84 0.19 -11.80
CA THR A 108 5.42 1.46 -11.33
C THR A 108 4.94 2.67 -12.14
N TYR A 109 4.52 2.47 -13.39
CA TYR A 109 3.87 3.50 -14.20
C TYR A 109 2.54 3.94 -13.58
N LEU A 110 1.73 2.99 -13.12
CA LEU A 110 0.45 3.27 -12.47
C LEU A 110 0.67 4.05 -11.17
N MET A 111 1.71 3.72 -10.42
CA MET A 111 2.10 4.44 -9.20
C MET A 111 2.57 5.87 -9.53
N ALA A 112 3.51 6.04 -10.46
CA ALA A 112 4.13 7.32 -10.76
C ALA A 112 3.19 8.30 -11.48
N GLU A 113 2.36 7.80 -12.41
CA GLU A 113 1.52 8.63 -13.27
C GLU A 113 0.06 8.65 -12.82
N GLY A 114 -0.43 7.58 -12.20
CA GLY A 114 -1.81 7.45 -11.74
C GLY A 114 -2.02 7.58 -10.23
N LEU A 115 -0.93 7.55 -9.44
CA LEU A 115 -0.99 7.40 -7.98
C LEU A 115 -1.73 6.14 -7.56
N GLU A 116 -1.72 5.13 -8.42
CA GLU A 116 -2.36 3.84 -8.20
C GLU A 116 -1.32 2.86 -7.63
N PHE A 117 -1.46 2.59 -6.33
CA PHE A 117 -0.63 1.61 -5.63
C PHE A 117 -1.36 0.27 -5.70
N GLN A 118 -0.75 -0.71 -6.34
CA GLN A 118 -1.34 -2.05 -6.53
C GLN A 118 -1.07 -2.97 -5.35
N GLY A 119 -1.85 -4.05 -5.25
CA GLY A 119 -1.76 -5.03 -4.18
C GLY A 119 -2.45 -4.60 -2.89
N ILE A 120 -2.49 -5.52 -1.93
CA ILE A 120 -3.12 -5.35 -0.62
C ILE A 120 -2.47 -4.23 0.19
N GLU A 121 -1.17 -4.06 0.00
CA GLU A 121 -0.33 -3.07 0.65
C GLU A 121 -0.58 -1.67 0.07
N GLY A 122 -1.17 -1.58 -1.12
CA GLY A 122 -1.30 -0.35 -1.89
C GLY A 122 -1.95 0.79 -1.12
N PRO A 123 -3.11 0.58 -0.46
CA PRO A 123 -3.73 1.60 0.39
C PRO A 123 -2.83 2.07 1.54
N ILE A 124 -2.12 1.16 2.21
CA ILE A 124 -1.21 1.47 3.32
C ILE A 124 -0.03 2.30 2.80
N LEU A 125 0.61 1.85 1.72
CA LEU A 125 1.72 2.55 1.09
C LEU A 125 1.30 3.94 0.59
N ARG A 126 0.11 4.05 0.01
CA ARG A 126 -0.46 5.33 -0.41
C ARG A 126 -0.65 6.26 0.79
N MET A 127 -1.24 5.76 1.87
CA MET A 127 -1.48 6.54 3.09
C MET A 127 -0.16 7.04 3.70
N VAL A 128 0.82 6.14 3.87
CA VAL A 128 2.16 6.49 4.37
C VAL A 128 2.82 7.52 3.45
N ALA A 129 2.77 7.33 2.13
CA ALA A 129 3.37 8.25 1.18
C ALA A 129 2.66 9.63 1.15
N GLN A 130 1.34 9.68 1.31
CA GLN A 130 0.59 10.94 1.43
C GLN A 130 0.93 11.67 2.74
N SER A 131 1.11 10.95 3.84
CA SER A 131 1.58 11.53 5.10
C SER A 131 2.97 12.14 4.94
N GLN A 132 3.90 11.42 4.30
CA GLN A 132 5.24 11.94 4.03
C GLN A 132 5.24 13.13 3.04
N ALA A 133 4.33 13.14 2.06
CA ALA A 133 4.13 14.26 1.15
C ALA A 133 3.77 15.52 1.93
N LYS A 134 2.79 15.40 2.83
CA LYS A 134 2.36 16.48 3.72
C LYS A 134 3.53 16.99 4.58
N LYS A 135 4.25 16.08 5.25
CA LYS A 135 5.46 16.39 6.05
C LYS A 135 6.50 17.16 5.25
N SER A 136 6.66 16.82 3.97
CA SER A 136 7.64 17.43 3.08
C SER A 136 7.15 18.74 2.45
N GLY A 137 6.01 19.28 2.89
CA GLY A 137 5.43 20.54 2.41
C GLY A 137 4.66 20.43 1.09
N TYR A 138 4.37 19.21 0.62
CA TYR A 138 3.55 18.97 -0.58
C TYR A 138 2.08 18.92 -0.17
N CYS A 139 1.51 20.07 0.12
CA CYS A 139 0.08 20.22 0.34
C CYS A 139 -0.43 21.59 -0.07
N THR A 140 -1.73 21.66 -0.30
CA THR A 140 -2.46 22.89 -0.55
C THR A 140 -3.13 23.34 0.74
N TRP A 141 -2.83 24.56 1.17
CA TRP A 141 -3.52 25.19 2.30
C TRP A 141 -4.91 25.67 1.88
N VAL A 142 -5.94 25.22 2.59
CA VAL A 142 -7.34 25.62 2.37
C VAL A 142 -7.79 26.49 3.55
N TYR A 143 -8.27 27.71 3.26
CA TYR A 143 -8.56 28.74 4.25
C TYR A 143 -10.03 29.20 4.24
N PRO A 144 -10.68 29.20 5.40
CA PRO A 144 -10.99 28.00 6.16
C PRO A 144 -12.16 27.25 5.49
N PRO A 145 -12.08 25.92 5.30
CA PRO A 145 -13.23 25.19 4.81
C PRO A 145 -14.36 25.14 5.86
N PRO A 146 -15.65 24.98 5.46
CA PRO A 146 -16.81 25.09 6.36
C PRO A 146 -16.83 24.13 7.57
N TRP A 147 -15.97 23.11 7.55
CA TRP A 147 -15.86 22.06 8.57
C TRP A 147 -14.66 22.23 9.51
N SER A 148 -13.86 23.28 9.35
CA SER A 148 -12.58 23.45 10.06
C SER A 148 -12.62 24.45 11.22
N ASP A 149 -13.80 24.92 11.64
CA ASP A 149 -13.96 25.89 12.75
C ASP A 149 -13.01 27.11 12.66
N GLY A 150 -12.64 27.53 11.45
CA GLY A 150 -11.75 28.68 11.21
C GLY A 150 -10.25 28.34 11.14
N VAL A 151 -9.87 27.07 11.24
CA VAL A 151 -8.47 26.61 11.16
C VAL A 151 -8.08 26.30 9.71
N PRO A 152 -6.99 26.89 9.18
CA PRO A 152 -6.48 26.52 7.85
C PRO A 152 -6.01 25.07 7.84
N VAL A 153 -6.45 24.28 6.85
CA VAL A 153 -6.07 22.86 6.74
C VAL A 153 -5.17 22.64 5.53
N CYS A 154 -4.09 21.90 5.75
CA CYS A 154 -3.15 21.45 4.71
C CYS A 154 -3.66 20.11 4.15
N ILE A 155 -4.13 20.13 2.90
CA ILE A 155 -4.68 18.97 2.19
C ILE A 155 -3.73 18.54 1.09
N VAL A 156 -3.33 17.27 1.06
CA VAL A 156 -2.51 16.71 -0.02
C VAL A 156 -3.42 16.40 -1.20
N THR A 157 -3.45 17.29 -2.19
CA THR A 157 -4.19 17.04 -3.43
C THR A 157 -3.48 15.98 -4.29
N ASN A 158 -4.15 15.42 -5.29
CA ASN A 158 -3.48 14.54 -6.27
C ASN A 158 -2.31 15.25 -6.98
N SER A 159 -2.40 16.57 -7.20
CA SER A 159 -1.30 17.34 -7.79
C SER A 159 -0.10 17.45 -6.84
N ASP A 160 -0.36 17.67 -5.56
CA ASP A 160 0.68 17.71 -4.53
C ASP A 160 1.34 16.35 -4.36
N PHE A 161 0.53 15.28 -4.28
CA PHE A 161 1.03 13.94 -4.13
C PHE A 161 1.83 13.48 -5.35
N TYR A 162 1.36 13.81 -6.56
CA TYR A 162 2.12 13.59 -7.79
C TYR A 162 3.48 14.28 -7.74
N ARG A 163 3.54 15.57 -7.37
CA ARG A 163 4.83 16.27 -7.23
C ARG A 163 5.73 15.60 -6.19
N TYR A 164 5.19 15.14 -5.07
CA TYR A 164 5.95 14.44 -4.04
C TYR A 164 6.54 13.12 -4.56
N VAL A 165 5.72 12.25 -5.17
CA VAL A 165 6.20 10.98 -5.74
C VAL A 165 7.30 11.23 -6.77
N GLN A 166 7.14 12.25 -7.61
CA GLN A 166 8.09 12.61 -8.65
C GLN A 166 9.42 13.17 -8.12
N GLN A 167 9.38 13.94 -7.03
CA GLN A 167 10.55 14.67 -6.53
C GLN A 167 11.25 13.99 -5.34
N GLN A 168 10.51 13.25 -4.52
CA GLN A 168 10.99 12.68 -3.26
C GLN A 168 11.05 11.16 -3.26
N ILE A 169 10.50 10.49 -4.27
CA ILE A 169 10.57 9.03 -4.42
C ILE A 169 11.15 8.64 -5.80
N PRO A 170 12.39 9.05 -6.12
CA PRO A 170 13.04 8.72 -7.40
C PRO A 170 13.06 7.23 -7.74
N THR A 171 13.03 6.34 -6.75
CA THR A 171 13.03 4.89 -6.95
C THR A 171 11.85 4.39 -7.79
N VAL A 172 10.67 5.01 -7.68
CA VAL A 172 9.50 4.62 -8.47
C VAL A 172 9.82 4.74 -9.96
N ARG A 173 10.51 5.81 -10.37
CA ARG A 173 10.96 5.98 -11.76
C ARG A 173 12.17 5.11 -12.11
N GLN A 174 13.07 4.85 -11.16
CA GLN A 174 14.18 3.90 -11.37
C GLN A 174 13.72 2.44 -11.50
N LEU A 175 12.44 2.15 -11.25
CA LEU A 175 11.81 0.85 -11.51
C LEU A 175 11.02 0.80 -12.82
N PHE A 176 10.98 1.88 -13.60
CA PHE A 176 10.30 1.88 -14.89
C PHE A 176 10.91 0.86 -15.83
N PRO A 177 10.12 0.22 -16.71
CA PRO A 177 10.70 -0.71 -17.65
C PRO A 177 11.80 -0.08 -18.52
N ASP A 178 12.93 -0.77 -18.67
CA ASP A 178 14.01 -0.32 -19.55
C ASP A 178 13.65 -0.57 -21.03
N ARG A 179 14.45 -0.06 -21.97
CA ARG A 179 14.18 -0.25 -23.42
C ARG A 179 14.27 -1.69 -23.91
N ARG A 180 14.90 -2.59 -23.16
CA ARG A 180 14.97 -4.02 -23.50
C ARG A 180 13.68 -4.73 -23.11
N TYR A 181 12.92 -4.15 -22.19
CA TYR A 181 11.62 -4.68 -21.81
C TYR A 181 10.70 -4.77 -23.03
N LEU A 182 10.31 -6.01 -23.37
CA LEU A 182 9.44 -6.35 -24.49
C LEU A 182 9.95 -5.89 -25.87
N SER A 183 11.27 -5.76 -26.08
CA SER A 183 11.87 -5.17 -27.29
C SER A 183 11.41 -5.76 -28.64
N SER A 184 10.92 -7.00 -28.67
CA SER A 184 10.43 -7.68 -29.88
C SER A 184 8.90 -7.79 -29.96
N ASN A 185 8.18 -7.63 -28.85
CA ASN A 185 6.71 -7.74 -28.81
C ASN A 185 6.18 -7.28 -27.44
N PRO A 186 5.41 -6.19 -27.33
CA PRO A 186 5.00 -5.25 -28.38
C PRO A 186 6.01 -4.12 -28.64
N GLY A 187 7.22 -4.18 -28.06
CA GLY A 187 8.28 -3.16 -28.19
C GLY A 187 8.33 -2.13 -27.06
N GLY A 188 7.46 -2.28 -26.05
CA GLY A 188 7.45 -1.46 -24.83
C GLY A 188 6.25 -1.76 -23.93
N TYR A 189 6.16 -1.06 -22.80
CA TYR A 189 5.10 -1.30 -21.81
C TYR A 189 3.88 -0.37 -21.94
N LEU A 190 3.90 0.62 -22.84
CA LEU A 190 2.77 1.51 -23.13
C LEU A 190 2.44 1.47 -24.63
N ILE A 191 1.17 1.21 -24.95
CA ILE A 191 0.68 1.09 -26.33
C ILE A 191 -0.55 1.96 -26.54
N SER A 192 -0.69 2.60 -27.68
CA SER A 192 -1.92 3.35 -28.03
C SER A 192 -3.11 2.42 -28.22
N VAL A 193 -4.24 2.75 -27.58
CA VAL A 193 -5.53 2.09 -27.86
C VAL A 193 -5.98 2.35 -29.30
N ALA A 194 -5.71 3.56 -29.83
CA ALA A 194 -6.12 3.95 -31.17
C ALA A 194 -5.26 3.33 -32.28
N ASN A 195 -3.97 3.08 -31.98
CA ASN A 195 -3.04 2.45 -32.90
C ASN A 195 -2.14 1.46 -32.14
N PRO A 196 -2.51 0.16 -32.07
CA PRO A 196 -1.77 -0.85 -31.29
C PRO A 196 -0.31 -1.08 -31.71
N THR A 197 0.13 -0.54 -32.84
CA THR A 197 1.55 -0.57 -33.26
C THR A 197 2.36 0.61 -32.75
N GLN A 198 1.70 1.65 -32.23
CA GLN A 198 2.34 2.83 -31.67
C GLN A 198 2.66 2.60 -30.19
N ILE A 199 3.95 2.46 -29.90
CA ILE A 199 4.50 2.31 -28.55
C ILE A 199 4.86 3.71 -28.01
N TYR A 200 4.64 3.94 -26.72
CA TYR A 200 4.89 5.23 -26.06
C TYR A 200 4.22 6.44 -26.77
N PRO A 201 2.91 6.38 -27.04
CA PRO A 201 2.23 7.33 -27.93
C PRO A 201 2.27 8.80 -27.48
N TYR A 202 2.53 9.06 -26.20
CA TYR A 202 2.53 10.40 -25.61
C TYR A 202 3.85 10.75 -24.92
N GLY A 203 4.93 10.00 -25.20
CA GLY A 203 6.25 10.24 -24.62
C GLY A 203 6.87 8.97 -24.05
N VAL A 204 8.19 8.88 -24.17
CA VAL A 204 9.00 7.77 -23.64
C VAL A 204 9.58 8.20 -22.30
N GLN A 205 9.27 7.47 -21.23
CA GLN A 205 10.02 7.60 -19.98
C GLN A 205 11.25 6.69 -20.05
N VAL A 206 12.43 7.31 -20.00
CA VAL A 206 13.72 6.61 -20.08
C VAL A 206 14.21 6.30 -18.67
N ASN A 207 14.43 5.02 -18.38
CA ASN A 207 15.04 4.59 -17.12
C ASN A 207 16.56 4.53 -17.26
N GLY A 208 17.24 5.67 -17.10
CA GLY A 208 18.70 5.76 -17.20
C GLY A 208 19.44 4.87 -16.20
N PHE A 209 18.86 4.63 -15.02
CA PHE A 209 19.42 3.75 -14.00
C PHE A 209 19.47 2.29 -14.50
N LEU A 210 18.32 1.70 -14.85
CA LEU A 210 18.29 0.31 -15.32
C LEU A 210 19.02 0.14 -16.66
N GLU A 211 18.94 1.11 -17.56
CA GLU A 211 19.68 1.06 -18.83
C GLU A 211 21.19 0.99 -18.59
N GLY A 212 21.72 1.80 -17.67
CA GLY A 212 23.13 1.75 -17.27
C GLY A 212 23.49 0.48 -16.51
N LEU A 213 22.62 0.04 -15.60
CA LEU A 213 22.81 -1.16 -14.79
C LEU A 213 22.83 -2.45 -15.65
N ASN A 214 21.99 -2.50 -16.68
CA ASN A 214 21.89 -3.61 -17.62
C ASN A 214 22.97 -3.53 -18.70
N GLY A 215 23.32 -2.32 -19.16
CA GLY A 215 24.43 -2.12 -20.09
C GLY A 215 25.78 -2.57 -19.51
N ASN A 216 25.94 -2.50 -18.20
CA ASN A 216 27.17 -2.87 -17.49
C ASN A 216 27.10 -4.21 -16.75
N VAL A 217 26.14 -5.08 -17.09
CA VAL A 217 25.97 -6.41 -16.46
C VAL A 217 27.23 -7.28 -16.47
N GLY A 218 28.11 -7.09 -17.46
CA GLY A 218 29.39 -7.77 -17.53
C GLY A 218 30.30 -7.48 -16.32
N ILE A 219 30.16 -6.33 -15.66
CA ILE A 219 30.88 -6.00 -14.43
C ILE A 219 30.43 -6.93 -13.29
N LEU A 220 29.12 -7.18 -13.15
CA LEU A 220 28.58 -8.11 -12.15
C LEU A 220 29.18 -9.51 -12.34
N VAL A 221 29.17 -10.00 -13.59
CA VAL A 221 29.75 -11.31 -13.95
C VAL A 221 31.24 -11.36 -13.65
N SER A 222 31.99 -10.30 -13.95
CA SER A 222 33.43 -10.26 -13.66
C SER A 222 33.76 -10.27 -12.17
N ARG A 223 32.89 -9.71 -11.32
CA ARG A 223 33.12 -9.52 -9.88
C ARG A 223 32.66 -10.71 -9.03
N LEU A 224 31.55 -11.33 -9.39
CA LEU A 224 30.98 -12.47 -8.65
C LEU A 224 31.23 -13.82 -9.34
N GLY A 225 31.55 -13.82 -10.63
CA GLY A 225 31.45 -15.01 -11.47
C GLY A 225 30.00 -15.39 -11.75
N VAL A 226 29.78 -16.17 -12.80
CA VAL A 226 28.43 -16.62 -13.19
C VAL A 226 27.75 -17.41 -12.07
N GLN A 227 28.50 -18.26 -11.38
CA GLN A 227 27.99 -19.09 -10.28
C GLN A 227 27.66 -18.29 -9.01
N GLY A 228 28.19 -17.06 -8.89
CA GLY A 228 27.90 -16.15 -7.79
C GLY A 228 26.61 -15.34 -8.00
N ILE A 229 25.94 -15.48 -9.14
CA ILE A 229 24.73 -14.71 -9.47
C ILE A 229 23.57 -15.71 -9.61
N ILE A 230 22.60 -15.63 -8.71
CA ILE A 230 21.48 -16.57 -8.65
C ILE A 230 20.16 -15.78 -8.70
N PRO A 231 19.67 -15.42 -9.89
CA PRO A 231 18.37 -14.80 -10.04
C PRO A 231 17.26 -15.83 -9.88
N VAL A 232 16.30 -15.54 -9.02
CA VAL A 232 15.12 -16.37 -8.77
C VAL A 232 13.89 -15.62 -9.26
N VAL A 233 13.19 -16.24 -10.18
CA VAL A 233 12.08 -15.67 -10.94
C VAL A 233 10.81 -16.38 -10.53
N GLY A 234 9.90 -15.67 -9.86
CA GLY A 234 8.55 -16.16 -9.66
C GLY A 234 7.79 -16.17 -11.00
N ASN A 235 7.06 -17.25 -11.25
CA ASN A 235 6.42 -17.53 -12.53
C ASN A 235 5.07 -18.21 -12.32
N GLY A 236 4.10 -17.95 -13.20
CA GLY A 236 2.80 -18.63 -13.19
C GLY A 236 1.65 -17.77 -12.66
N LYS A 237 1.90 -16.72 -11.88
CA LYS A 237 0.88 -15.74 -11.48
C LYS A 237 0.63 -14.73 -12.61
N ARG A 238 -0.64 -14.37 -12.81
CA ARG A 238 -1.03 -13.32 -13.75
C ARG A 238 -0.49 -11.98 -13.27
N THR A 239 0.31 -11.34 -14.11
CA THR A 239 1.05 -10.13 -13.76
C THR A 239 0.95 -9.11 -14.87
N ASP A 240 0.71 -7.84 -14.53
CA ASP A 240 0.64 -6.76 -15.51
C ASP A 240 1.95 -6.68 -16.32
N SER A 241 1.83 -6.80 -17.64
CA SER A 241 2.94 -6.86 -18.59
C SER A 241 3.05 -5.57 -19.39
N TYR A 242 1.94 -5.09 -19.96
CA TYR A 242 1.92 -3.80 -20.63
C TYR A 242 0.52 -3.19 -20.55
N TYR A 243 0.46 -1.88 -20.82
CA TYR A 243 -0.76 -1.11 -20.74
C TYR A 243 -1.14 -0.52 -22.08
N ARG A 244 -2.44 -0.56 -22.36
CA ARG A 244 -3.04 0.23 -23.44
C ARG A 244 -3.47 1.58 -22.87
N VAL A 245 -2.99 2.65 -23.48
CA VAL A 245 -3.22 4.02 -23.02
C VAL A 245 -4.09 4.82 -23.98
N ILE A 246 -4.90 5.70 -23.39
CA ILE A 246 -5.65 6.76 -24.08
C ILE A 246 -4.95 8.11 -23.89
N PRO A 247 -5.30 9.15 -24.70
CA PRO A 247 -4.71 10.48 -24.55
C PRO A 247 -4.81 11.02 -23.11
N PRO A 248 -3.81 11.77 -22.63
CA PRO A 248 -3.88 12.48 -21.36
C PRO A 248 -5.13 13.37 -21.29
N LEU A 249 -5.82 13.37 -20.15
CA LEU A 249 -7.04 14.14 -19.95
C LEU A 249 -6.72 15.45 -19.21
N THR A 250 -7.10 16.60 -19.78
CA THR A 250 -6.79 17.92 -19.23
C THR A 250 -7.30 18.11 -17.80
N ASN A 251 -8.46 17.53 -17.46
CA ASN A 251 -9.05 17.60 -16.12
C ASN A 251 -8.38 16.66 -15.09
N GLN A 252 -7.42 15.84 -15.51
CA GLN A 252 -6.65 14.94 -14.64
C GLN A 252 -5.18 15.35 -14.52
N ALA A 253 -4.75 16.42 -15.21
CA ALA A 253 -3.41 16.95 -15.07
C ALA A 253 -3.10 17.27 -13.58
N PRO A 254 -1.88 16.99 -13.09
CA PRO A 254 -0.70 16.53 -13.84
C PRO A 254 -0.59 15.00 -14.02
N LEU A 255 -1.62 14.22 -13.65
CA LEU A 255 -1.60 12.76 -13.78
C LEU A 255 -1.61 12.32 -15.25
N TRP A 256 -1.07 11.13 -15.50
CA TRP A 256 -1.11 10.45 -16.80
C TRP A 256 -0.46 11.24 -17.95
N ALA A 257 0.66 11.91 -17.69
CA ALA A 257 1.31 12.76 -18.68
C ALA A 257 1.72 11.99 -19.96
N ASN A 258 2.03 10.69 -19.83
CA ASN A 258 2.40 9.81 -20.95
C ASN A 258 1.26 8.86 -21.39
N GLY A 259 0.02 9.18 -21.03
CA GLY A 259 -1.18 8.44 -21.40
C GLY A 259 -1.85 7.77 -20.21
N LYS A 260 -3.19 7.84 -20.17
CA LYS A 260 -3.97 7.25 -19.09
C LYS A 260 -4.19 5.77 -19.33
N VAL A 261 -4.09 4.96 -18.28
CA VAL A 261 -4.52 3.55 -18.28
C VAL A 261 -5.90 3.46 -17.61
N PRO A 262 -6.99 3.30 -18.37
CA PRO A 262 -8.31 3.08 -17.79
C PRO A 262 -8.39 1.76 -17.02
N GLN A 263 -9.44 1.63 -16.21
CA GLN A 263 -9.82 0.33 -15.66
C GLN A 263 -10.30 -0.59 -16.79
N ASN A 264 -10.08 -1.90 -16.61
CA ASN A 264 -10.59 -2.89 -17.55
C ASN A 264 -12.13 -2.83 -17.58
N SER A 265 -12.70 -3.08 -18.75
CA SER A 265 -14.14 -3.28 -18.95
C SER A 265 -14.38 -4.67 -19.54
N GLU A 266 -15.63 -5.15 -19.53
CA GLU A 266 -15.98 -6.44 -20.15
C GLU A 266 -15.52 -6.56 -21.61
N ASN A 267 -15.47 -5.43 -22.33
CA ASN A 267 -15.21 -5.40 -23.76
C ASN A 267 -13.80 -4.91 -24.14
N VAL A 268 -13.05 -4.33 -23.20
CA VAL A 268 -11.73 -3.75 -23.47
C VAL A 268 -10.78 -4.01 -22.30
N GLN A 269 -9.70 -4.73 -22.57
CA GLN A 269 -8.57 -4.88 -21.64
C GLN A 269 -7.56 -3.77 -21.87
N PHE A 270 -7.33 -2.96 -20.84
CA PHE A 270 -6.29 -1.92 -20.80
C PHE A 270 -5.03 -2.38 -20.08
N ARG A 271 -5.15 -3.39 -19.21
CA ARG A 271 -4.04 -4.00 -18.47
C ARG A 271 -3.83 -5.42 -18.94
N GLU A 272 -2.84 -5.58 -19.79
CA GLU A 272 -2.52 -6.86 -20.41
C GLU A 272 -1.58 -7.63 -19.49
N GLN A 273 -1.91 -8.89 -19.24
CA GLN A 273 -1.22 -9.70 -18.23
C GLN A 273 -0.43 -10.84 -18.87
N ALA A 274 0.72 -11.14 -18.29
CA ALA A 274 1.57 -12.26 -18.64
C ALA A 274 1.94 -13.06 -17.37
N SER A 275 2.74 -14.11 -17.55
CA SER A 275 3.31 -14.86 -16.44
C SER A 275 4.31 -14.01 -15.64
N GLY A 276 4.24 -14.12 -14.32
CA GLY A 276 5.11 -13.45 -13.35
C GLY A 276 4.81 -13.93 -11.94
N ASP A 277 5.06 -13.07 -10.96
CA ASP A 277 4.83 -13.32 -9.53
C ASP A 277 3.67 -12.47 -8.94
N GLY A 278 2.86 -11.86 -9.79
CA GLY A 278 1.75 -10.98 -9.41
C GLY A 278 2.13 -9.49 -9.34
N THR A 279 3.44 -9.16 -9.37
CA THR A 279 3.92 -7.76 -9.44
C THR A 279 4.94 -7.57 -10.56
N VAL A 280 5.92 -8.46 -10.67
CA VAL A 280 7.01 -8.42 -11.63
C VAL A 280 6.82 -9.52 -12.68
N PRO A 281 6.70 -9.17 -13.97
CA PRO A 281 6.65 -10.16 -15.05
C PRO A 281 7.90 -11.04 -15.06
N SER A 282 7.76 -12.34 -15.33
CA SER A 282 8.90 -13.28 -15.34
C SER A 282 10.00 -12.85 -16.31
N ALA A 283 9.61 -12.24 -17.44
CA ALA A 283 10.55 -11.68 -18.41
C ALA A 283 11.39 -10.54 -17.81
N SER A 284 10.82 -9.72 -16.93
CA SER A 284 11.57 -8.67 -16.26
C SER A 284 12.51 -9.19 -15.18
N ALA A 285 12.08 -10.22 -14.44
CA ALA A 285 12.91 -10.84 -13.42
C ALA A 285 14.01 -11.75 -13.98
N ASN A 286 13.93 -12.15 -15.26
CA ASN A 286 14.94 -12.98 -15.89
C ASN A 286 16.18 -12.16 -16.30
N LEU A 287 17.19 -12.10 -15.42
CA LEU A 287 18.47 -11.46 -15.73
C LEU A 287 19.23 -12.14 -16.89
N GLY A 288 18.89 -13.39 -17.23
CA GLY A 288 19.43 -14.11 -18.38
C GLY A 288 19.04 -13.52 -19.74
N LEU A 289 17.97 -12.70 -19.80
CA LEU A 289 17.64 -11.90 -20.99
C LEU A 289 18.57 -10.69 -21.17
N VAL A 290 19.25 -10.26 -20.11
CA VAL A 290 20.22 -9.16 -20.14
C VAL A 290 21.62 -9.69 -20.49
N ASP A 291 22.01 -10.83 -19.89
CA ASP A 291 23.26 -11.52 -20.16
C ASP A 291 23.05 -13.03 -20.22
N SER A 292 23.24 -13.63 -21.39
CA SER A 292 22.98 -15.05 -21.63
C SER A 292 23.90 -16.00 -20.86
N ARG A 293 24.99 -15.49 -20.25
CA ARG A 293 25.84 -16.29 -19.36
C ARG A 293 25.17 -16.57 -18.03
N ILE A 294 24.21 -15.74 -17.61
CA ILE A 294 23.51 -15.87 -16.33
C ILE A 294 22.27 -16.75 -16.53
N SER A 295 22.16 -17.82 -15.74
CA SER A 295 20.97 -18.67 -15.73
C SER A 295 20.05 -18.25 -14.58
N SER A 296 18.81 -17.86 -14.90
CA SER A 296 17.79 -17.54 -13.90
C SER A 296 16.97 -18.78 -13.57
N LEU A 297 16.70 -19.02 -12.29
CA LEU A 297 15.80 -20.10 -11.87
C LEU A 297 14.36 -19.61 -11.90
N PHE A 298 13.53 -20.28 -12.69
CA PHE A 298 12.08 -20.09 -12.67
C PHE A 298 11.44 -21.01 -11.64
N VAL A 299 10.64 -20.44 -10.76
CA VAL A 299 9.86 -21.17 -9.76
C VAL A 299 8.40 -20.85 -9.95
N THR A 300 7.55 -21.87 -9.88
CA THR A 300 6.09 -21.72 -9.98
C THR A 300 5.36 -22.10 -8.70
N ARG A 301 6.04 -22.83 -7.80
CA ARG A 301 5.51 -23.28 -6.52
C ARG A 301 6.45 -22.90 -5.38
N ALA A 302 5.87 -22.69 -4.21
CA ALA A 302 6.60 -22.53 -2.96
C ALA A 302 7.31 -23.83 -2.55
N ASP A 303 8.18 -23.74 -1.55
CA ASP A 303 8.96 -24.87 -1.02
C ASP A 303 8.09 -25.98 -0.39
N ASP A 304 6.87 -25.64 0.05
CA ASP A 304 5.86 -26.60 0.51
C ASP A 304 5.21 -27.41 -0.64
N GLY A 305 5.43 -26.99 -1.88
CA GLY A 305 4.85 -27.59 -3.09
C GLY A 305 3.35 -27.37 -3.28
N GLN A 306 2.68 -26.67 -2.36
CA GLN A 306 1.23 -26.48 -2.34
C GLN A 306 0.81 -25.12 -2.91
N GLN A 307 1.58 -24.07 -2.62
CA GLN A 307 1.21 -22.69 -2.94
C GLN A 307 1.88 -22.22 -4.24
N ASP A 308 1.17 -21.36 -4.98
CA ASP A 308 1.80 -20.59 -6.07
C ASP A 308 2.70 -19.51 -5.49
N VAL A 309 3.80 -19.22 -6.17
CA VAL A 309 4.72 -18.16 -5.75
C VAL A 309 4.11 -16.77 -5.96
N GLU A 310 4.17 -15.93 -4.93
CA GLU A 310 3.72 -14.55 -4.97
C GLU A 310 4.86 -13.60 -4.64
N HIS A 311 4.93 -12.46 -5.33
CA HIS A 311 6.04 -11.51 -5.25
C HIS A 311 6.42 -11.21 -3.80
N ARG A 312 5.44 -10.72 -3.02
CA ARG A 312 5.60 -10.33 -1.62
C ARG A 312 6.04 -11.46 -0.71
N HIS A 313 5.75 -12.70 -1.07
CA HIS A 313 6.02 -13.89 -0.26
C HIS A 313 7.27 -14.64 -0.67
N LEU A 314 7.93 -14.27 -1.78
CA LEU A 314 9.10 -14.99 -2.28
C LEU A 314 10.16 -15.27 -1.20
N PRO A 315 10.51 -14.35 -0.27
CA PRO A 315 11.47 -14.65 0.79
C PRO A 315 11.01 -15.78 1.71
N THR A 316 9.73 -15.79 2.06
CA THR A 316 9.11 -16.80 2.94
C THR A 316 8.88 -18.11 2.18
N GLN A 317 8.19 -18.06 1.04
CA GLN A 317 7.81 -19.24 0.25
C GLN A 317 9.02 -19.99 -0.33
N LEU A 318 10.17 -19.34 -0.48
CA LEU A 318 11.39 -19.95 -1.04
C LEU A 318 12.53 -20.03 -0.01
N GLN A 319 12.22 -20.04 1.29
CA GLN A 319 13.23 -20.01 2.35
C GLN A 319 14.17 -21.23 2.30
N LEU A 320 13.64 -22.43 2.09
CA LEU A 320 14.43 -23.67 2.04
C LEU A 320 15.29 -23.70 0.78
N SER A 321 14.72 -23.37 -0.37
CA SER A 321 15.45 -23.27 -1.64
C SER A 321 16.54 -22.21 -1.58
N THR A 322 16.29 -21.08 -0.93
CA THR A 322 17.27 -20.00 -0.75
C THR A 322 18.44 -20.46 0.12
N ILE A 323 18.16 -21.14 1.23
CA ILE A 323 19.19 -21.68 2.13
C ILE A 323 19.95 -22.82 1.47
N GLU A 324 19.28 -23.71 0.74
CA GLU A 324 19.92 -24.78 -0.04
C GLU A 324 20.98 -24.22 -0.99
N ARG A 325 20.73 -23.06 -1.60
CA ARG A 325 21.69 -22.37 -2.47
C ARG A 325 22.80 -21.67 -1.71
N LEU A 326 22.50 -21.22 -0.49
CA LEU A 326 23.47 -20.57 0.37
C LEU A 326 24.53 -21.56 0.85
N ILE A 327 24.09 -22.69 1.44
CA ILE A 327 24.95 -23.65 2.13
C ILE A 327 25.14 -24.99 1.39
N GLY A 328 24.44 -25.23 0.29
CA GLY A 328 24.52 -26.48 -0.49
C GLY A 328 23.73 -27.65 0.11
N LEU A 329 22.93 -27.41 1.15
CA LEU A 329 22.13 -28.40 1.86
C LEU A 329 20.74 -27.85 2.09
N ARG A 330 19.72 -28.58 1.65
CA ARG A 330 18.32 -28.25 1.93
C ARG A 330 18.04 -28.51 3.42
N PRO A 331 17.47 -27.54 4.18
CA PRO A 331 17.12 -27.77 5.56
C PRO A 331 16.09 -28.91 5.69
N PRO A 332 16.16 -29.73 6.76
CA PRO A 332 15.22 -30.84 6.97
C PRO A 332 13.89 -30.41 7.59
N PHE A 333 13.79 -29.16 8.05
CA PHE A 333 12.60 -28.57 8.64
C PHE A 333 12.17 -27.37 7.80
N ASP A 334 10.88 -27.10 7.81
CA ASP A 334 10.29 -25.89 7.27
C ASP A 334 9.73 -25.12 8.46
N ALA A 335 10.29 -23.96 8.81
CA ALA A 335 9.72 -23.04 9.80
C ALA A 335 8.24 -22.71 9.51
N GLY A 336 7.79 -23.00 8.28
CA GLY A 336 6.42 -22.87 7.83
C GLY A 336 6.17 -21.50 7.21
N PHE A 337 4.97 -21.35 6.67
CA PHE A 337 4.45 -20.11 6.13
C PHE A 337 3.29 -19.64 7.01
N SER A 338 3.37 -18.43 7.55
CA SER A 338 2.17 -17.74 8.04
C SER A 338 2.20 -16.31 7.57
N ASP A 339 1.34 -15.97 6.62
CA ASP A 339 1.16 -14.61 6.18
C ASP A 339 0.56 -13.76 7.31
N PRO A 340 1.22 -12.69 7.73
CA PRO A 340 0.66 -11.80 8.74
C PRO A 340 -0.70 -11.20 8.37
N LEU A 341 -0.97 -10.95 7.09
CA LEU A 341 -2.26 -10.42 6.62
C LEU A 341 -3.41 -11.44 6.74
N VAL A 342 -3.11 -12.73 6.91
CA VAL A 342 -4.12 -13.76 7.24
C VAL A 342 -4.52 -13.70 8.72
N ARG A 343 -3.73 -13.02 9.57
CA ARG A 343 -4.03 -12.80 11.00
C ARG A 343 -4.76 -11.47 11.26
N ASN A 344 -5.35 -10.87 10.23
CA ASN A 344 -6.16 -9.65 10.31
C ASN A 344 -5.47 -8.50 11.07
N PRO A 345 -4.25 -8.08 10.70
CA PRO A 345 -3.51 -7.09 11.47
C PRO A 345 -4.30 -5.79 11.59
N ILE A 346 -4.11 -5.08 12.71
CA ILE A 346 -4.79 -3.80 12.92
C ILE A 346 -3.84 -2.63 12.71
N LEU A 347 -4.33 -1.61 12.03
CA LEU A 347 -3.73 -0.30 11.88
C LEU A 347 -4.56 0.71 12.65
N ILE A 348 -3.96 1.33 13.65
CA ILE A 348 -4.56 2.41 14.42
C ILE A 348 -3.92 3.72 13.97
N ARG A 349 -4.74 4.70 13.62
CA ARG A 349 -4.31 6.03 13.17
C ARG A 349 -4.97 7.10 14.03
N ASN A 350 -4.24 8.14 14.41
CA ASN A 350 -4.80 9.36 14.99
C ASN A 350 -4.56 10.53 14.02
N LEU A 351 -5.61 11.15 13.51
CA LEU A 351 -5.55 12.47 12.92
C LEU A 351 -5.49 13.49 14.05
N SER A 352 -4.37 14.21 14.10
CA SER A 352 -4.00 15.26 15.05
C SER A 352 -5.11 16.29 15.37
N PRO A 353 -5.02 17.06 16.50
CA PRO A 353 -3.82 17.34 17.29
C PRO A 353 -3.77 16.61 18.65
N VAL A 354 -3.53 15.29 18.60
CA VAL A 354 -3.40 14.41 19.76
C VAL A 354 -2.23 13.46 19.56
N GLU A 355 -1.55 13.08 20.63
CA GLU A 355 -0.63 11.93 20.65
C GLU A 355 -1.35 10.68 21.15
N MET A 356 -0.93 9.51 20.67
CA MET A 356 -1.62 8.25 20.93
C MET A 356 -0.81 7.28 21.78
N GLN A 357 -1.50 6.64 22.73
CA GLN A 357 -1.06 5.46 23.45
C GLN A 357 -2.13 4.37 23.29
N VAL A 358 -1.72 3.18 22.89
CA VAL A 358 -2.60 2.03 22.72
C VAL A 358 -2.28 1.00 23.80
N ILE A 359 -3.33 0.47 24.42
CA ILE A 359 -3.28 -0.60 25.41
C ILE A 359 -4.06 -1.77 24.85
N ASP A 360 -3.42 -2.93 24.78
CA ASP A 360 -4.04 -4.15 24.25
C ASP A 360 -4.89 -4.89 25.32
N PRO A 361 -5.61 -5.96 24.94
CA PRO A 361 -6.44 -6.72 25.87
C PRO A 361 -5.69 -7.36 27.06
N LEU A 362 -4.36 -7.48 27.00
CA LEU A 362 -3.54 -7.99 28.10
C LEU A 362 -2.96 -6.87 28.98
N GLY A 363 -3.26 -5.60 28.68
CA GLY A 363 -2.77 -4.45 29.41
C GLY A 363 -1.38 -3.98 29.00
N ARG A 364 -0.80 -4.52 27.91
CA ARG A 364 0.50 -4.10 27.36
C ARG A 364 0.33 -2.80 26.58
N ARG A 365 1.33 -1.93 26.63
CA ARG A 365 1.26 -0.59 26.03
C ARG A 365 2.19 -0.43 24.83
N ALA A 366 1.71 0.29 23.82
CA ALA A 366 2.53 0.80 22.73
C ALA A 366 2.12 2.23 22.36
N GLY A 367 3.00 2.97 21.69
CA GLY A 367 2.77 4.40 21.38
C GLY A 367 3.56 5.32 22.29
N VAL A 368 3.02 6.49 22.62
CA VAL A 368 3.72 7.49 23.45
C VAL A 368 3.46 7.26 24.93
N ASP A 369 4.49 7.28 25.76
CA ASP A 369 4.35 7.49 27.20
C ASP A 369 4.10 8.98 27.47
N PHE A 370 2.94 9.31 28.02
CA PHE A 370 2.53 10.70 28.23
C PHE A 370 3.33 11.45 29.28
N ASP A 371 4.02 10.74 30.16
CA ASP A 371 4.78 11.35 31.26
C ASP A 371 6.24 11.54 30.86
N THR A 372 6.86 10.57 30.19
CA THR A 372 8.27 10.65 29.75
C THR A 372 8.43 11.16 28.31
N ARG A 373 7.37 11.18 27.51
CA ARG A 373 7.35 11.42 26.06
C ARG A 373 8.17 10.40 25.25
N SER A 374 8.63 9.30 25.85
CA SER A 374 9.32 8.22 25.13
C SER A 374 8.33 7.30 24.43
N GLU A 375 8.83 6.49 23.50
CA GLU A 375 8.05 5.44 22.87
C GLU A 375 7.94 4.20 23.78
N LEU A 376 6.76 3.58 23.81
CA LEU A 376 6.45 2.32 24.48
C LEU A 376 6.36 1.21 23.43
N THR A 377 6.98 0.07 23.73
CA THR A 377 7.06 -1.09 22.83
C THR A 377 6.77 -2.40 23.57
N GLU A 378 5.80 -2.40 24.50
CA GLU A 378 5.48 -3.57 25.32
C GLU A 378 4.64 -4.61 24.56
N ILE A 379 3.99 -4.20 23.46
CA ILE A 379 3.26 -5.09 22.55
C ILE A 379 4.26 -5.68 21.54
N PRO A 380 4.56 -7.00 21.57
CA PRO A 380 5.70 -7.59 20.83
C PRO A 380 5.64 -7.46 19.31
N THR A 381 4.43 -7.36 18.74
CA THR A 381 4.18 -7.28 17.29
C THR A 381 3.67 -5.90 16.87
N ALA A 382 3.76 -4.91 17.77
CA ALA A 382 3.41 -3.54 17.47
C ALA A 382 4.60 -2.79 16.88
N ALA A 383 4.32 -1.95 15.90
CA ALA A 383 5.22 -0.94 15.38
C ALA A 383 4.51 0.41 15.45
N PHE A 384 5.20 1.42 15.98
CA PHE A 384 4.65 2.76 16.14
C PHE A 384 5.46 3.75 15.30
N TRP A 385 4.74 4.62 14.61
CA TRP A 385 5.28 5.73 13.84
C TRP A 385 4.69 7.00 14.40
N ARG A 386 5.49 7.68 15.22
CA ARG A 386 5.16 9.00 15.72
C ARG A 386 5.64 10.06 14.73
N SER A 387 4.83 11.07 14.47
CA SER A 387 5.32 12.26 13.79
C SER A 387 5.99 13.23 14.77
N ASP A 388 7.18 13.72 14.41
CA ASP A 388 7.85 14.79 15.14
C ASP A 388 7.24 16.19 14.91
N VAL A 389 6.27 16.29 13.98
CA VAL A 389 5.60 17.54 13.63
C VAL A 389 4.21 17.58 14.30
N PRO A 390 3.92 18.58 15.16
CA PRO A 390 2.59 18.75 15.75
C PRO A 390 1.54 18.92 14.65
N GLY A 391 0.41 18.20 14.72
CA GLY A 391 -0.62 18.30 13.69
C GLY A 391 -0.59 17.19 12.64
N GLU A 392 0.37 16.28 12.70
CA GLU A 392 0.47 15.12 11.80
C GLU A 392 -0.09 13.84 12.43
N PRO A 393 -0.48 12.84 11.61
CA PRO A 393 -0.99 11.60 12.13
C PRO A 393 0.11 10.66 12.59
N ASP A 394 -0.09 10.03 13.74
CA ASP A 394 0.68 8.87 14.16
C ASP A 394 -0.01 7.59 13.66
N PHE A 395 0.79 6.55 13.49
CA PHE A 395 0.30 5.23 13.10
C PHE A 395 0.82 4.20 14.09
N LEU A 396 -0.02 3.27 14.47
CA LEU A 396 0.36 2.11 15.24
C LEU A 396 -0.18 0.88 14.54
N PHE A 397 0.72 0.00 14.12
CA PHE A 397 0.39 -1.25 13.47
C PHE A 397 0.61 -2.38 14.45
N ILE A 398 -0.36 -3.28 14.61
CA ILE A 398 -0.22 -4.51 15.38
C ILE A 398 -0.43 -5.69 14.45
N ARG A 399 0.64 -6.44 14.22
CA ARG A 399 0.65 -7.52 13.25
C ARG A 399 -0.21 -8.72 13.66
N GLU A 400 -0.17 -9.04 14.95
CA GLU A 400 -0.91 -10.17 15.52
C GLU A 400 -1.79 -9.66 16.66
N PRO A 401 -2.91 -9.00 16.34
CA PRO A 401 -3.79 -8.45 17.35
C PRO A 401 -4.50 -9.58 18.09
N LEU A 402 -4.59 -9.42 19.41
CA LEU A 402 -5.45 -10.26 20.25
C LEU A 402 -6.90 -9.81 20.09
N PRO A 403 -7.87 -10.74 19.99
CA PRO A 403 -9.28 -10.41 20.16
C PRO A 403 -9.54 -9.80 21.54
N GLY A 404 -10.39 -8.79 21.60
CA GLY A 404 -10.76 -8.11 22.83
C GLY A 404 -10.76 -6.60 22.71
N THR A 405 -10.84 -5.92 23.84
CA THR A 405 -10.95 -4.46 23.89
C THR A 405 -9.57 -3.81 23.92
N TYR A 406 -9.31 -2.98 22.91
CA TYR A 406 -8.16 -2.07 22.89
C TYR A 406 -8.57 -0.74 23.50
N THR A 407 -7.75 -0.22 24.40
CA THR A 407 -7.92 1.12 24.96
C THR A 407 -6.97 2.07 24.26
N ILE A 408 -7.53 3.09 23.61
CA ILE A 408 -6.79 4.14 22.92
C ILE A 408 -6.86 5.39 23.78
N ARG A 409 -5.73 5.73 24.40
CA ARG A 409 -5.58 6.97 25.14
C ARG A 409 -4.96 8.02 24.24
N LEU A 410 -5.44 9.24 24.39
CA LEU A 410 -4.99 10.39 23.62
C LEU A 410 -4.56 11.51 24.57
N LEU A 411 -3.47 12.19 24.22
CA LEU A 411 -3.01 13.41 24.87
C LEU A 411 -3.13 14.58 23.90
N GLY A 412 -3.96 15.56 24.21
CA GLY A 412 -4.08 16.77 23.40
C GLY A 412 -2.80 17.59 23.42
N ILE A 413 -2.29 17.93 22.24
CA ILE A 413 -1.06 18.74 22.09
C ILE A 413 -1.35 20.16 21.59
N ALA A 414 -2.48 20.35 20.92
CA ALA A 414 -2.99 21.64 20.47
C ALA A 414 -4.52 21.64 20.51
N GLU A 415 -5.11 22.83 20.41
CA GLU A 415 -6.56 22.96 20.20
C GLU A 415 -6.93 22.56 18.77
N GLY A 416 -7.97 21.76 18.61
CA GLY A 416 -8.50 21.38 17.29
C GLY A 416 -9.21 20.03 17.27
N GLN A 417 -9.90 19.76 16.16
CA GLN A 417 -10.58 18.49 15.93
C GLN A 417 -9.57 17.37 15.73
N TYR A 418 -9.74 16.27 16.45
CA TYR A 418 -9.01 15.03 16.24
C TYR A 418 -9.95 13.92 15.77
N THR A 419 -9.39 12.94 15.07
CA THR A 419 -10.06 11.67 14.73
C THR A 419 -9.12 10.53 15.04
N VAL A 420 -9.56 9.46 15.69
CA VAL A 420 -8.79 8.24 15.87
C VAL A 420 -9.56 7.06 15.32
N GLY A 421 -8.91 6.24 14.51
CA GLY A 421 -9.53 5.10 13.85
C GLY A 421 -8.68 3.86 13.99
N MET A 422 -9.33 2.70 14.06
CA MET A 422 -8.71 1.39 13.97
C MET A 422 -9.27 0.66 12.76
N GLU A 423 -8.38 0.23 11.88
CA GLU A 423 -8.68 -0.59 10.71
C GLU A 423 -8.12 -1.98 10.92
N SER A 424 -8.89 -3.00 10.55
CA SER A 424 -8.39 -4.36 10.35
C SER A 424 -8.05 -4.53 8.87
N LEU A 425 -6.92 -5.14 8.60
CA LEU A 425 -6.39 -5.34 7.26
C LEU A 425 -6.51 -6.82 6.88
N SER A 426 -6.74 -7.14 5.62
CA SER A 426 -6.72 -8.51 5.09
C SER A 426 -6.19 -8.52 3.67
N GLU A 427 -6.02 -9.72 3.10
CA GLU A 427 -5.65 -9.87 1.69
C GLU A 427 -6.68 -9.34 0.67
N GLN A 428 -7.87 -8.96 1.11
CA GLN A 428 -8.94 -8.48 0.24
C GLN A 428 -9.21 -6.98 0.44
N GLY A 429 -8.54 -6.32 1.39
CA GLY A 429 -8.69 -4.89 1.67
C GLY A 429 -8.57 -4.54 3.15
N SER A 430 -9.26 -3.50 3.59
CA SER A 430 -9.32 -3.08 4.99
C SER A 430 -10.76 -2.84 5.44
N VAL A 431 -11.01 -2.97 6.73
CA VAL A 431 -12.31 -2.74 7.37
C VAL A 431 -12.07 -1.84 8.56
N THR A 432 -12.75 -0.69 8.63
CA THR A 432 -12.72 0.14 9.85
C THR A 432 -13.48 -0.58 10.96
N VAL A 433 -12.77 -0.94 12.03
CA VAL A 433 -13.32 -1.59 13.22
C VAL A 433 -13.99 -0.56 14.14
N GLY A 434 -13.41 0.64 14.23
CA GLY A 434 -14.00 1.74 14.99
C GLY A 434 -13.31 3.07 14.69
N GLU A 435 -14.07 4.16 14.78
CA GLU A 435 -13.57 5.52 14.60
C GLU A 435 -14.25 6.48 15.60
N PHE A 436 -13.46 7.38 16.18
CA PHE A 436 -13.90 8.36 17.15
C PHE A 436 -13.37 9.73 16.75
N SER A 437 -14.17 10.77 16.90
CA SER A 437 -13.73 12.15 16.70
C SER A 437 -14.10 13.02 17.90
N GLY A 438 -13.34 14.08 18.13
CA GLY A 438 -13.60 15.01 19.22
C GLY A 438 -12.77 16.28 19.12
N GLN A 439 -13.03 17.22 20.04
CA GLN A 439 -12.25 18.44 20.16
C GLN A 439 -11.12 18.23 21.19
N SER A 440 -9.89 18.50 20.74
CA SER A 440 -8.67 18.45 21.54
C SER A 440 -8.40 19.80 22.22
N MET A 441 -7.80 19.78 23.40
CA MET A 441 -7.18 20.93 24.05
C MET A 441 -5.79 20.53 24.57
N PRO A 442 -4.79 21.44 24.61
CA PRO A 442 -3.46 21.15 25.12
C PRO A 442 -3.51 20.58 26.55
N GLY A 443 -2.89 19.41 26.75
CA GLY A 443 -2.81 18.72 28.04
C GLY A 443 -4.06 17.93 28.44
N ALA A 444 -5.17 18.06 27.71
CA ALA A 444 -6.37 17.26 27.95
C ALA A 444 -6.09 15.78 27.60
N ARG A 445 -6.65 14.86 28.39
CA ARG A 445 -6.55 13.42 28.17
C ARG A 445 -7.90 12.87 27.75
N TYR A 446 -7.89 12.05 26.71
CA TYR A 446 -9.07 11.36 26.20
C TYR A 446 -8.83 9.86 26.22
N GLU A 447 -9.89 9.08 26.34
CA GLU A 447 -9.83 7.63 26.31
C GLU A 447 -10.99 7.11 25.47
N HIS A 448 -10.67 6.27 24.50
CA HIS A 448 -11.62 5.56 23.65
C HIS A 448 -11.36 4.07 23.75
N GLN A 449 -12.41 3.27 23.61
CA GLN A 449 -12.30 1.83 23.62
C GLN A 449 -12.85 1.27 22.32
N ILE A 450 -12.09 0.36 21.70
CA ILE A 450 -12.51 -0.33 20.48
C ILE A 450 -12.46 -1.82 20.76
N HIS A 451 -13.61 -2.47 20.61
CA HIS A 451 -13.68 -3.93 20.69
C HIS A 451 -13.28 -4.51 19.33
N TYR A 452 -12.22 -5.31 19.32
CA TYR A 452 -11.73 -6.00 18.14
C TYR A 452 -12.11 -7.48 18.22
N ASP A 453 -13.03 -7.90 17.36
CA ASP A 453 -13.35 -9.31 17.15
C ASP A 453 -13.12 -9.66 15.67
N PRO A 454 -12.02 -10.34 15.32
CA PRO A 454 -11.73 -10.69 13.94
C PRO A 454 -12.77 -11.64 13.34
N ALA A 455 -13.48 -12.42 14.16
CA ALA A 455 -14.52 -13.35 13.68
C ALA A 455 -15.83 -12.64 13.31
N ALA A 456 -16.03 -11.42 13.78
CA ALA A 456 -17.22 -10.60 13.48
C ALA A 456 -17.02 -9.66 12.28
N LEU A 457 -15.81 -9.58 11.72
CA LEU A 457 -15.52 -8.74 10.56
C LEU A 457 -16.15 -9.32 9.29
N PRO A 458 -16.70 -8.48 8.39
CA PRO A 458 -17.28 -8.96 7.15
C PRO A 458 -16.21 -9.48 6.18
N ALA A 459 -16.56 -10.50 5.40
CA ALA A 459 -15.72 -10.97 4.31
C ALA A 459 -15.71 -9.96 3.14
N LEU A 460 -14.52 -9.56 2.70
CA LEU A 460 -14.34 -8.63 1.58
C LEU A 460 -14.25 -9.37 0.23
N PRO A 461 -14.63 -8.73 -0.91
CA PRO A 461 -15.13 -7.36 -1.02
C PRO A 461 -16.61 -7.22 -0.60
N LEU A 462 -16.96 -6.05 -0.09
CA LEU A 462 -18.36 -5.69 0.15
C LEU A 462 -19.06 -5.35 -1.17
N THR A 463 -20.32 -5.74 -1.27
CA THR A 463 -21.19 -5.41 -2.41
C THR A 463 -22.37 -4.59 -1.94
N ILE A 464 -22.70 -3.55 -2.70
CA ILE A 464 -23.91 -2.75 -2.49
C ILE A 464 -24.97 -3.12 -3.52
N THR A 465 -26.21 -3.18 -3.08
CA THR A 465 -27.38 -3.28 -3.96
C THR A 465 -28.31 -2.12 -3.68
N TRP A 466 -28.48 -1.24 -4.66
CA TRP A 466 -29.42 -0.12 -4.55
C TRP A 466 -30.87 -0.62 -4.66
N LEU A 467 -31.72 -0.20 -3.72
CA LEU A 467 -33.13 -0.57 -3.69
C LEU A 467 -34.00 0.61 -4.17
N PRO A 468 -35.15 0.35 -4.83
CA PRO A 468 -36.02 1.41 -5.35
C PRO A 468 -36.36 2.49 -4.30
N PRO A 469 -36.37 3.77 -4.70
CA PRO A 469 -36.41 4.29 -6.07
C PRO A 469 -35.05 4.52 -6.75
N LEU A 470 -33.92 4.39 -6.04
CA LEU A 470 -32.60 4.52 -6.64
C LEU A 470 -32.15 3.18 -7.25
N ARG A 471 -31.43 3.26 -8.37
CA ARG A 471 -30.81 2.13 -9.06
C ARG A 471 -29.45 2.56 -9.56
N GLU A 472 -28.54 1.61 -9.74
CA GLU A 472 -27.15 1.87 -10.09
C GLU A 472 -27.00 2.46 -11.51
N ASP A 473 -27.77 1.93 -12.47
CA ASP A 473 -27.66 2.29 -13.89
C ASP A 473 -28.72 3.29 -14.39
N GLU A 474 -29.57 3.81 -13.51
CA GLU A 474 -30.64 4.73 -13.88
C GLU A 474 -30.52 6.06 -13.12
N THR A 475 -30.55 7.17 -13.86
CA THR A 475 -30.66 8.50 -13.22
C THR A 475 -32.12 8.74 -12.82
N LEU A 476 -32.40 8.65 -11.52
CA LEU A 476 -33.72 8.98 -10.98
C LEU A 476 -33.99 10.48 -11.14
N SER A 477 -35.15 10.85 -11.68
CA SER A 477 -35.62 12.24 -11.69
C SER A 477 -36.64 12.48 -10.58
N ILE A 478 -36.39 13.44 -9.70
CA ILE A 478 -37.27 13.77 -8.57
C ILE A 478 -37.56 15.27 -8.50
N GLN A 479 -38.78 15.65 -8.15
CA GLN A 479 -39.17 17.06 -7.93
C GLN A 479 -38.53 17.61 -6.64
N PHE A 480 -38.08 18.87 -6.69
CA PHE A 480 -37.38 19.53 -5.58
C PHE A 480 -38.14 19.50 -4.23
N ASN A 481 -39.48 19.51 -4.26
CA ASN A 481 -40.32 19.51 -3.05
C ASN A 481 -40.63 18.10 -2.49
N ARG A 482 -40.02 17.04 -3.02
CA ARG A 482 -40.27 15.66 -2.56
C ARG A 482 -39.19 15.18 -1.57
N THR A 483 -39.47 14.06 -0.92
CA THR A 483 -38.49 13.31 -0.11
C THR A 483 -38.00 12.13 -0.93
N LEU A 484 -36.69 11.97 -1.03
CA LEU A 484 -36.05 10.81 -1.64
C LEU A 484 -35.70 9.78 -0.56
N PRO A 485 -36.39 8.63 -0.49
CA PRO A 485 -35.91 7.52 0.34
C PRO A 485 -34.70 6.89 -0.35
N ILE A 486 -33.54 6.99 0.26
CA ILE A 486 -32.31 6.33 -0.18
C ILE A 486 -32.27 4.98 0.54
N LYS A 487 -32.33 3.89 -0.23
CA LYS A 487 -32.35 2.52 0.29
C LYS A 487 -31.29 1.69 -0.39
N PHE A 488 -30.58 0.87 0.37
CA PHE A 488 -29.57 -0.04 -0.15
C PHE A 488 -29.37 -1.23 0.79
N SER A 489 -28.85 -2.34 0.26
CA SER A 489 -28.41 -3.50 1.04
C SER A 489 -26.91 -3.66 0.86
N LEU A 490 -26.19 -3.93 1.95
CA LEU A 490 -24.76 -4.25 1.92
C LEU A 490 -24.57 -5.74 2.21
N ARG A 491 -23.80 -6.42 1.38
CA ARG A 491 -23.48 -7.84 1.56
C ARG A 491 -21.98 -8.09 1.53
N ASP A 492 -21.53 -9.04 2.34
CA ASP A 492 -20.16 -9.55 2.31
C ASP A 492 -19.94 -10.46 1.09
N ALA A 493 -18.69 -10.90 0.89
CA ALA A 493 -18.33 -11.81 -0.19
C ALA A 493 -19.00 -13.20 -0.08
N ALA A 494 -19.50 -13.57 1.10
CA ALA A 494 -20.28 -14.78 1.33
C ALA A 494 -21.79 -14.57 1.07
N GLY A 495 -22.21 -13.35 0.75
CA GLY A 495 -23.59 -12.97 0.47
C GLY A 495 -24.44 -12.67 1.71
N HIS A 496 -23.86 -12.64 2.92
CA HIS A 496 -24.57 -12.27 4.14
C HIS A 496 -24.79 -10.76 4.22
N PHE A 497 -25.91 -10.33 4.79
CA PHE A 497 -26.14 -8.92 5.07
C PHE A 497 -25.18 -8.43 6.16
N VAL A 498 -24.58 -7.27 5.94
CA VAL A 498 -23.64 -6.67 6.88
C VAL A 498 -24.22 -5.36 7.40
N ALA A 499 -24.29 -5.26 8.73
CA ALA A 499 -24.66 -4.04 9.45
C ALA A 499 -23.40 -3.27 9.88
N ASP A 500 -23.30 -2.00 9.48
CA ASP A 500 -22.26 -1.06 9.91
C ASP A 500 -22.92 0.11 10.64
N GLU A 501 -22.69 0.20 11.94
CA GLU A 501 -23.20 1.31 12.75
C GLU A 501 -22.52 2.64 12.41
N ASN A 502 -21.38 2.63 11.72
CA ASN A 502 -20.63 3.81 11.30
C ASN A 502 -20.90 4.20 9.83
N VAL A 503 -21.93 3.61 9.20
CA VAL A 503 -22.27 3.89 7.80
C VAL A 503 -22.50 5.39 7.57
N LEU A 504 -21.89 5.91 6.52
CA LEU A 504 -22.00 7.29 6.06
C LEU A 504 -22.62 7.33 4.67
N VAL A 505 -23.77 7.99 4.55
CA VAL A 505 -24.37 8.34 3.26
C VAL A 505 -24.06 9.79 2.98
N TRP A 506 -23.40 10.09 1.87
CA TRP A 506 -23.01 11.45 1.48
C TRP A 506 -23.53 11.82 0.10
N ILE A 507 -23.76 13.11 -0.12
CA ILE A 507 -24.29 13.64 -1.37
C ILE A 507 -23.40 14.76 -1.85
N VAL A 508 -22.98 14.71 -3.12
CA VAL A 508 -22.18 15.77 -3.76
C VAL A 508 -22.87 16.28 -5.01
N ASP A 509 -22.68 17.57 -5.30
CA ASP A 509 -23.02 18.15 -6.60
C ASP A 509 -22.00 17.65 -7.64
N MET A 510 -22.46 17.04 -8.72
CA MET A 510 -21.55 16.53 -9.76
C MET A 510 -20.79 17.65 -10.48
N ALA A 511 -21.30 18.88 -10.46
CA ALA A 511 -20.59 20.05 -10.98
C ALA A 511 -19.56 20.62 -10.00
N ALA A 512 -19.59 20.20 -8.72
CA ALA A 512 -18.69 20.66 -7.66
C ALA A 512 -18.35 19.50 -6.68
N PRO A 513 -17.64 18.45 -7.13
CA PRO A 513 -17.48 17.21 -6.38
C PRO A 513 -16.60 17.34 -5.11
N GLY A 514 -15.91 18.47 -4.92
CA GLY A 514 -14.99 18.69 -3.80
C GLY A 514 -15.68 18.97 -2.46
N THR A 515 -17.01 19.04 -2.38
CA THR A 515 -17.73 19.31 -1.14
C THR A 515 -19.05 18.55 -1.09
N ALA A 516 -19.28 17.81 0.00
CA ALA A 516 -20.55 17.16 0.24
C ALA A 516 -21.62 18.20 0.61
N VAL A 517 -22.71 18.18 -0.15
CA VAL A 517 -23.93 18.98 0.07
C VAL A 517 -24.71 18.44 1.27
N ALA A 518 -24.70 17.13 1.49
CA ALA A 518 -25.31 16.49 2.65
C ALA A 518 -24.51 15.26 3.11
N ARG A 519 -24.61 14.94 4.40
CA ARG A 519 -24.00 13.77 5.04
C ARG A 519 -24.95 13.21 6.11
N PHE A 520 -25.09 11.90 6.16
CA PHE A 520 -25.98 11.19 7.07
C PHE A 520 -25.25 10.01 7.70
N THR A 521 -25.36 9.89 9.01
CA THR A 521 -24.85 8.76 9.81
C THR A 521 -26.01 8.12 10.58
N THR A 522 -25.76 7.00 11.26
CA THR A 522 -26.73 6.35 12.16
C THR A 522 -27.10 7.21 13.38
N GLN A 523 -26.19 8.09 13.82
CA GLN A 523 -26.42 9.01 14.94
C GLN A 523 -27.14 10.31 14.53
N GLY A 524 -27.35 10.53 13.22
CA GLY A 524 -28.08 11.67 12.65
C GLY A 524 -27.20 12.88 12.29
N SER A 525 -27.83 13.91 11.72
CA SER A 525 -27.23 15.24 11.52
C SER A 525 -27.70 16.19 12.63
N ASN A 526 -26.98 17.29 12.87
CA ASN A 526 -27.30 18.33 13.87
C ASN A 526 -28.69 19.03 13.67
N ARG A 527 -29.59 18.49 12.84
CA ARG A 527 -30.89 19.07 12.47
C ARG A 527 -32.12 18.16 12.71
N GLY A 528 -31.98 16.96 13.28
CA GLY A 528 -33.12 16.16 13.80
C GLY A 528 -33.13 14.67 13.42
N ARG A 529 -34.03 13.89 14.05
CA ARG A 529 -34.10 12.41 13.96
C ARG A 529 -34.58 11.82 12.62
N SER A 530 -35.18 12.60 11.72
CA SER A 530 -35.68 12.09 10.43
C SER A 530 -34.59 11.84 9.38
N ASP A 531 -33.36 12.28 9.68
CA ASP A 531 -32.28 12.44 8.72
C ASP A 531 -31.11 11.50 9.05
N ALA A 532 -31.33 10.51 9.92
CA ALA A 532 -30.35 9.47 10.24
C ALA A 532 -30.50 8.27 9.31
N VAL A 533 -29.38 7.57 9.08
CA VAL A 533 -29.38 6.26 8.43
C VAL A 533 -29.95 5.25 9.42
N ARG A 534 -31.01 4.54 9.03
CA ARG A 534 -31.60 3.47 9.84
C ARG A 534 -31.23 2.13 9.24
N ILE A 535 -30.83 1.19 10.10
CA ILE A 535 -30.51 -0.19 9.72
C ILE A 535 -31.74 -1.04 10.05
N ASP A 536 -32.27 -1.71 9.04
CA ASP A 536 -33.37 -2.67 9.17
C ASP A 536 -32.81 -4.08 8.93
N SER A 537 -32.47 -4.75 10.03
CA SER A 537 -31.86 -6.07 10.00
C SER A 537 -32.82 -7.17 9.55
N GLU A 538 -34.13 -6.99 9.74
CA GLU A 538 -35.14 -7.97 9.29
C GLU A 538 -35.32 -7.91 7.77
N ALA A 539 -35.36 -6.70 7.22
CA ALA A 539 -35.43 -6.48 5.78
C ALA A 539 -34.06 -6.48 5.08
N ALA A 540 -32.96 -6.67 5.84
CA ALA A 540 -31.58 -6.63 5.37
C ALA A 540 -31.26 -5.38 4.52
N MET A 541 -31.64 -4.20 5.01
CA MET A 541 -31.46 -2.94 4.29
C MET A 541 -31.10 -1.75 5.19
N TYR A 542 -30.54 -0.74 4.57
CA TYR A 542 -30.34 0.60 5.12
C TYR A 542 -31.36 1.56 4.51
N ILE A 543 -31.81 2.53 5.28
CA ILE A 543 -32.73 3.57 4.81
C ILE A 543 -32.45 4.95 5.42
N VAL A 544 -32.31 5.96 4.57
CA VAL A 544 -32.31 7.38 4.97
C VAL A 544 -33.28 8.17 4.10
N ASN A 545 -34.01 9.10 4.70
CA ASN A 545 -35.00 9.92 3.99
C ASN A 545 -34.44 11.32 3.74
N LEU A 546 -34.01 11.60 2.51
CA LEU A 546 -33.51 12.90 2.13
C LEU A 546 -34.67 13.84 1.78
N ARG A 547 -34.87 14.88 2.59
CA ARG A 547 -35.78 15.98 2.24
C ARG A 547 -35.03 17.04 1.45
N LEU A 548 -35.24 17.08 0.13
CA LEU A 548 -34.36 17.84 -0.77
C LEU A 548 -34.24 19.33 -0.42
N ARG A 549 -35.35 19.97 -0.02
CA ARG A 549 -35.40 21.37 0.38
C ARG A 549 -34.58 21.73 1.63
N ASP A 550 -34.30 20.76 2.50
CA ASP A 550 -33.69 21.01 3.81
C ASP A 550 -32.14 21.05 3.74
N TYR A 551 -31.56 20.65 2.60
CA TYR A 551 -30.13 20.40 2.41
C TYR A 551 -29.46 21.24 1.31
N GLY A 552 -30.06 22.36 0.90
CA GLY A 552 -29.43 23.31 -0.03
C GLY A 552 -29.26 22.79 -1.47
N LEU A 553 -29.95 21.71 -1.82
CA LEU A 553 -30.01 21.18 -3.18
C LEU A 553 -30.73 22.20 -4.10
N GLN A 554 -30.31 22.26 -5.36
CA GLN A 554 -30.85 23.17 -6.38
C GLN A 554 -31.54 22.40 -7.50
N ALA A 555 -32.67 22.93 -7.98
CA ALA A 555 -33.35 22.42 -9.17
C ALA A 555 -32.50 22.58 -10.43
N GLY A 556 -32.64 21.65 -11.37
CA GLY A 556 -31.86 21.59 -12.61
C GLY A 556 -30.47 20.97 -12.47
N LYS A 557 -30.10 20.50 -11.28
CA LYS A 557 -28.80 19.87 -11.02
C LYS A 557 -28.89 18.37 -10.81
N THR A 558 -27.77 17.71 -11.03
CA THR A 558 -27.57 16.27 -10.84
C THR A 558 -26.61 16.04 -9.68
N TYR A 559 -26.99 15.11 -8.81
CA TYR A 559 -26.25 14.79 -7.59
C TYR A 559 -25.87 13.33 -7.57
N LEU A 560 -24.70 13.06 -7.00
CA LEU A 560 -24.21 11.73 -6.71
C LEU A 560 -24.45 11.44 -5.23
N VAL A 561 -25.12 10.33 -4.93
CA VAL A 561 -25.21 9.76 -3.58
C VAL A 561 -24.14 8.68 -3.50
N GLY A 562 -23.24 8.78 -2.52
CA GLY A 562 -22.28 7.75 -2.20
C GLY A 562 -22.56 7.13 -0.84
N VAL A 563 -22.24 5.84 -0.70
CA VAL A 563 -22.24 5.12 0.57
C VAL A 563 -20.81 4.77 0.94
N THR A 564 -20.44 5.13 2.16
CA THR A 564 -19.23 4.68 2.82
C THR A 564 -19.62 3.80 3.99
N ALA A 565 -19.13 2.57 4.02
CA ALA A 565 -19.34 1.63 5.13
C ALA A 565 -17.99 1.00 5.49
N PHE A 566 -17.77 0.74 6.78
CA PHE A 566 -16.48 0.29 7.31
C PHE A 566 -15.31 1.20 6.89
N GLY A 567 -15.58 2.50 6.77
CA GLY A 567 -14.63 3.51 6.30
C GLY A 567 -14.25 3.42 4.82
N GLN A 568 -14.83 2.50 4.05
CA GLN A 568 -14.59 2.35 2.62
C GLN A 568 -15.79 2.83 1.79
N HIS A 569 -15.52 3.48 0.66
CA HIS A 569 -16.58 3.78 -0.32
C HIS A 569 -17.01 2.49 -1.01
N ILE A 570 -18.30 2.15 -0.92
CA ILE A 570 -18.83 0.86 -1.41
C ILE A 570 -19.51 1.02 -2.77
N GLY A 571 -20.21 2.14 -2.98
CA GLY A 571 -20.89 2.41 -4.25
C GLY A 571 -21.61 3.73 -4.27
N SER A 572 -22.07 4.11 -5.46
CA SER A 572 -22.77 5.38 -5.69
C SER A 572 -23.94 5.21 -6.65
N ALA A 573 -24.94 6.08 -6.52
CA ALA A 573 -26.06 6.22 -7.44
C ALA A 573 -26.30 7.70 -7.77
N VAL A 574 -27.00 7.97 -8.88
CA VAL A 574 -27.20 9.33 -9.38
C VAL A 574 -28.69 9.70 -9.37
N PHE A 575 -29.01 10.93 -8.99
CA PHE A 575 -30.35 11.49 -9.16
C PHE A 575 -30.30 12.94 -9.65
N ALA A 576 -31.30 13.33 -10.42
CA ALA A 576 -31.50 14.68 -10.93
C ALA A 576 -32.68 15.36 -10.23
N VAL A 577 -32.49 16.60 -9.81
CA VAL A 577 -33.52 17.42 -9.17
C VAL A 577 -34.21 18.25 -10.23
N ARG A 578 -35.51 18.02 -10.44
CA ARG A 578 -36.35 18.84 -11.31
C ARG A 578 -37.03 19.97 -10.52
N PRO A 579 -37.37 21.09 -11.19
CA PRO A 579 -38.15 22.16 -10.59
C PRO A 579 -39.41 21.67 -9.86
#